data_AF-A0A5B7J090-F1
#
_entry.id   AF-A0A5B7J090-F1
#
_cell.length_a   1.000
_cell.length_b   1.000
_cell.length_c   1.000
_cell.angle_alpha   90.00
_cell.angle_beta   90.00
_cell.angle_gamma   90.00
#
_symmetry.space_group_name_H-M   'P 1'
#
loop_
_entity.id
_entity.type
_entity.pdbx_description
1 polymer ?
#
loop_
_entity_poly.entity_id
_entity_poly.type
_entity_poly.pdbx_seq_one_letter_code
_entity_poly.pdbx_strand_id
1 'polypeptide(L)'
;MNHETPLKGLKTFARGSPRQRYLWRFASASWGDLKRYYADFPWNDYCFRVRDSSLCAEPTTEVIVSGMEAYIPHSFSQPKPSKSWFNSAYSRVIHDRDGCPQKVLEPSIS
;
A
#
# COMPACT_ATOMS: atom_id res chain seq x y z
N MET A 1 17.39 15.48 -29.57
CA MET A 1 17.79 14.78 -28.35
C MET A 1 17.51 15.69 -27.18
N ASN A 2 16.40 15.47 -26.48
CA ASN A 2 16.12 16.03 -25.16
C ASN A 2 15.63 14.84 -24.33
N HIS A 3 16.40 14.45 -23.32
CA HIS A 3 16.01 13.46 -22.32
C HIS A 3 15.23 14.20 -21.23
N GLU A 4 13.91 14.12 -21.27
CA GLU A 4 13.03 14.58 -20.20
C GLU A 4 12.47 13.35 -19.47
N THR A 5 12.88 13.19 -18.23
CA THR A 5 12.48 12.18 -17.24
C THR A 5 10.98 12.29 -16.93
N PRO A 6 10.17 11.22 -16.95
CA PRO A 6 8.76 11.30 -16.57
C PRO A 6 8.60 10.99 -15.07
N LEU A 7 9.21 11.79 -14.20
CA LEU A 7 8.85 11.80 -12.76
C LEU A 7 7.79 12.87 -12.51
N LYS A 8 6.60 12.71 -13.10
CA LYS A 8 5.42 13.53 -12.76
C LYS A 8 4.17 12.65 -12.73
N GLY A 9 3.97 12.05 -11.57
CA GLY A 9 2.77 11.29 -11.26
C GLY A 9 2.62 11.12 -9.76
N LEU A 10 2.81 12.19 -8.97
CA LEU A 10 2.32 12.24 -7.60
C LEU A 10 0.81 12.01 -7.65
N LYS A 11 0.40 10.75 -7.47
CA LYS A 11 -0.98 10.39 -7.19
C LYS A 11 -1.25 10.89 -5.78
N THR A 12 -1.68 12.15 -5.68
CA THR A 12 -2.38 12.66 -4.52
C THR A 12 -3.51 11.69 -4.23
N PHE A 13 -3.36 10.86 -3.19
CA PHE A 13 -4.44 10.02 -2.72
C PHE A 13 -5.54 10.95 -2.19
N ALA A 14 -6.45 11.34 -3.07
CA ALA A 14 -7.63 12.10 -2.72
C ALA A 14 -8.36 11.32 -1.61
N ARG A 15 -8.49 11.93 -0.43
CA ARG A 15 -9.10 11.38 0.79
C ARG A 15 -10.62 11.10 0.67
N GLY A 16 -11.13 10.88 -0.54
CA GLY A 16 -12.55 10.64 -0.84
C GLY A 16 -12.84 9.59 -1.91
N SER A 17 -11.83 8.95 -2.52
CA SER A 17 -12.07 7.80 -3.39
C SER A 17 -12.34 6.56 -2.53
N PRO A 18 -13.37 5.73 -2.83
CA PRO A 18 -13.49 4.42 -2.22
C PRO A 18 -12.15 3.70 -2.36
N ARG A 19 -11.58 3.20 -1.27
CA ARG A 19 -10.31 2.46 -1.28
C ARG A 19 -10.48 1.24 -2.19
N GLN A 20 -10.14 1.35 -3.47
CA GLN A 20 -10.20 0.23 -4.40
C GLN A 20 -9.25 -0.87 -3.89
N ARG A 21 -9.74 -2.10 -3.82
CA ARG A 21 -8.91 -3.25 -3.42
C ARG A 21 -8.36 -3.90 -4.66
N TYR A 22 -7.03 -3.98 -4.76
CA TYR A 22 -6.34 -4.78 -5.76
C TYR A 22 -6.61 -6.26 -5.50
N LEU A 23 -7.12 -6.95 -6.52
CA LEU A 23 -7.26 -8.40 -6.52
C LEU A 23 -6.29 -8.99 -7.55
N TRP A 24 -5.21 -9.58 -7.06
CA TRP A 24 -4.18 -10.22 -7.87
C TRP A 24 -4.58 -11.66 -8.22
N ARG A 25 -4.33 -12.09 -9.47
CA ARG A 25 -4.60 -13.44 -9.97
C ARG A 25 -3.30 -14.21 -10.15
N PHE A 26 -2.70 -14.62 -9.03
CA PHE A 26 -1.39 -15.29 -9.00
C PHE A 26 -1.28 -16.56 -9.87
N ALA A 27 -2.36 -17.34 -9.99
CA ALA A 27 -2.38 -18.53 -10.84
C ALA A 27 -2.24 -18.23 -12.34
N SER A 28 -2.53 -17.00 -12.76
CA SER A 28 -2.46 -16.54 -14.15
C SER A 28 -1.22 -15.67 -14.41
N ALA A 29 -0.31 -15.56 -13.45
CA ALA A 29 0.89 -14.74 -13.62
C ALA A 29 1.88 -15.39 -14.59
N SER A 30 2.54 -14.55 -15.40
CA SER A 30 3.72 -14.99 -16.13
C SER A 30 4.92 -15.03 -15.18
N TRP A 31 5.02 -16.10 -14.39
CA TRP A 31 6.10 -16.26 -13.42
C TRP A 31 7.49 -16.36 -14.06
N GLY A 32 7.57 -16.90 -15.28
CA GLY A 32 8.83 -16.97 -16.03
C GLY A 32 9.35 -15.58 -16.37
N ASP A 33 8.50 -14.74 -16.97
CA ASP A 33 8.87 -13.40 -17.38
C ASP A 33 9.07 -12.47 -16.17
N LEU A 34 8.27 -12.61 -15.11
CA LEU A 34 8.45 -11.86 -13.86
C LEU A 34 9.82 -12.15 -13.22
N LYS A 35 10.22 -13.44 -13.17
CA LYS A 35 11.55 -13.81 -12.67
C LYS A 35 12.66 -13.27 -13.56
N ARG A 36 12.48 -13.30 -14.88
CA ARG A 36 13.47 -12.76 -15.82
C ARG A 36 13.61 -11.25 -15.68
N TYR A 37 12.48 -10.53 -15.56
CA TYR A 37 12.45 -9.11 -15.27
C TYR A 37 13.25 -8.75 -14.01
N TYR A 38 13.04 -9.48 -12.91
CA TYR A 38 13.83 -9.23 -11.69
C TYR A 38 15.28 -9.66 -11.82
N ALA A 39 15.59 -10.74 -12.54
CA ALA A 39 16.97 -11.18 -12.72
C ALA A 39 17.80 -10.19 -13.56
N ASP A 40 17.18 -9.60 -14.59
CA ASP A 40 17.83 -8.66 -15.51
C ASP A 40 17.89 -7.22 -14.95
N PHE A 41 17.17 -6.94 -13.85
CA PHE A 41 17.12 -5.60 -13.27
C PHE A 41 18.45 -5.23 -12.58
N PRO A 42 19.00 -4.02 -12.80
CA PRO A 42 20.27 -3.58 -12.20
C PRO A 42 20.10 -3.15 -10.74
N TRP A 43 19.83 -4.12 -9.85
CA TRP A 43 19.55 -3.87 -8.43
C TRP A 43 20.61 -3.04 -7.71
N ASN A 44 21.89 -3.27 -8.01
CA ASN A 44 22.99 -2.56 -7.35
C ASN A 44 23.06 -1.08 -7.73
N ASP A 45 22.74 -0.75 -8.99
CA ASP A 45 22.87 0.61 -9.50
C ASP A 45 21.66 1.48 -9.13
N TYR A 46 20.50 0.86 -8.93
CA TYR A 46 19.25 1.55 -8.64
C TYR A 46 18.81 1.41 -7.17
N CYS A 47 18.65 0.18 -6.66
CA CYS A 47 18.11 -0.07 -5.32
C CYS A 47 19.18 0.01 -4.23
N PHE A 48 20.38 -0.53 -4.46
CA PHE A 48 21.41 -0.72 -3.42
C PHE A 48 22.61 0.20 -3.57
N ARG A 49 22.47 1.30 -4.31
CA ARG A 49 23.54 2.28 -4.51
C ARG A 49 24.01 2.89 -3.18
N VAL A 50 23.09 3.00 -2.22
CA VAL A 50 23.36 3.49 -0.86
C VAL A 50 23.28 2.31 0.10
N ARG A 51 24.19 2.22 1.09
CA ARG A 51 24.17 1.13 2.09
C ARG A 51 23.08 1.29 3.16
N ASP A 52 22.24 2.32 3.03
CA ASP A 52 21.16 2.60 3.97
C ASP A 52 19.89 1.86 3.54
N SER A 53 19.45 0.92 4.38
CA SER A 53 18.30 0.07 4.09
C SER A 53 16.99 0.85 3.97
N SER A 54 16.83 1.98 4.68
CA SER A 54 15.61 2.79 4.60
C SER A 54 15.50 3.49 3.25
N LEU A 55 16.63 3.98 2.74
CA LEU A 55 16.72 4.63 1.44
C LEU A 55 16.59 3.62 0.28
N CYS A 56 16.97 2.36 0.50
CA CYS A 56 16.79 1.29 -0.49
C CYS A 56 15.34 0.78 -0.59
N ALA A 57 14.52 0.99 0.45
CA ALA A 57 13.18 0.41 0.53
C ALA A 57 12.24 0.98 -0.52
N GLU A 58 12.29 2.29 -0.77
CA GLU A 58 11.44 2.98 -1.75
C GLU A 58 11.74 2.49 -3.19
N PRO A 59 12.99 2.56 -3.70
CA PRO A 59 13.32 2.03 -5.03
C PRO A 59 13.03 0.53 -5.18
N THR A 60 13.28 -0.27 -4.14
CA THR A 60 12.99 -1.71 -4.16
C THR A 60 11.50 -1.95 -4.32
N THR A 61 10.67 -1.22 -3.57
CA THR A 61 9.21 -1.35 -3.64
C THR A 61 8.71 -0.94 -5.02
N GLU A 62 9.25 0.13 -5.61
CA GLU A 62 8.91 0.57 -6.96
C GLU A 62 9.13 -0.53 -8.00
N VAL A 63 10.30 -1.16 -7.98
CA VAL A 63 10.66 -2.24 -8.93
C VAL A 63 9.79 -3.47 -8.73
N ILE A 64 9.56 -3.86 -7.47
CA ILE A 64 8.70 -5.01 -7.15
C ILE A 64 7.26 -4.75 -7.58
N VAL A 65 6.71 -3.57 -7.28
CA VAL A 65 5.33 -3.23 -7.68
C VAL A 65 5.21 -3.14 -9.20
N SER A 66 6.20 -2.55 -9.89
CA SER A 66 6.22 -2.47 -11.36
C SER A 66 6.21 -3.85 -12.01
N GLY A 67 7.06 -4.77 -11.53
CA GLY A 67 7.07 -6.16 -12.00
C GLY A 67 5.74 -6.86 -11.72
N MET A 68 5.20 -6.72 -10.52
CA MET A 68 3.90 -7.31 -10.19
C MET A 68 2.77 -6.78 -11.08
N GLU A 69 2.68 -5.46 -11.27
CA GLU A 69 1.65 -4.83 -12.11
C GLU A 69 1.74 -5.26 -13.58
N ALA A 70 2.96 -5.48 -14.10
CA ALA A 70 3.18 -5.90 -15.49
C ALA A 70 2.90 -7.38 -15.74
N TYR A 71 3.25 -8.27 -14.80
CA TYR A 71 3.28 -9.73 -15.04
C TYR A 71 2.25 -10.53 -14.24
N ILE A 72 1.60 -9.93 -13.25
CA ILE A 72 0.51 -10.56 -12.48
C ILE A 72 -0.80 -9.87 -12.88
N PRO A 73 -1.70 -10.57 -13.59
CA PRO A 73 -3.01 -10.03 -13.89
C PRO A 73 -3.74 -9.62 -12.61
N HIS A 74 -4.27 -8.42 -12.58
CA HIS A 74 -5.01 -7.90 -11.44
C HIS A 74 -6.32 -7.24 -11.88
N SER A 75 -7.23 -7.10 -10.93
CA SER A 75 -8.52 -6.44 -11.13
C SER A 75 -8.82 -5.55 -9.95
N PHE A 76 -9.49 -4.44 -10.19
CA PHE A 76 -9.96 -3.56 -9.13
C PHE A 76 -11.31 -4.07 -8.63
N SER A 77 -11.42 -4.29 -7.32
CA SER A 77 -12.72 -4.49 -6.68
C SER A 77 -13.11 -3.25 -5.89
N GLN A 78 -14.32 -2.77 -6.13
CA GLN A 78 -14.93 -1.78 -5.25
C GLN A 78 -15.17 -2.45 -3.89
N PRO A 79 -14.87 -1.77 -2.78
CA PRO A 79 -15.36 -2.24 -1.50
C PRO A 79 -16.88 -2.37 -1.62
N LYS A 80 -17.39 -3.57 -1.34
CA LYS A 80 -18.84 -3.73 -1.20
C LYS A 80 -19.30 -2.71 -0.17
N PRO A 81 -20.36 -1.91 -0.43
CA PRO A 81 -20.96 -1.11 0.62
C PRO A 81 -21.18 -2.03 1.82
N SER A 82 -20.78 -1.59 3.01
CA SER A 82 -21.00 -2.37 4.23
C SER A 82 -22.46 -2.77 4.24
N LYS A 83 -22.72 -4.07 4.50
CA LYS A 83 -24.06 -4.65 4.48
C LYS A 83 -25.05 -3.67 5.14
N SER A 84 -26.25 -3.48 4.56
CA SER A 84 -27.22 -2.48 5.03
C SER A 84 -27.65 -2.63 6.49
N TRP A 85 -27.36 -3.75 7.16
CA TRP A 85 -27.58 -3.92 8.59
C TRP A 85 -26.50 -3.27 9.47
N PHE A 86 -25.34 -2.91 8.90
CA PHE A 86 -24.30 -2.11 9.55
C PHE A 86 -24.75 -0.63 9.59
N ASN A 87 -25.76 -0.36 10.43
CA ASN A 87 -26.39 0.94 10.56
C ASN A 87 -25.55 1.91 11.43
N SER A 88 -25.76 3.21 11.23
CA SER A 88 -25.18 4.33 12.00
C SER A 88 -25.21 4.12 13.53
N ALA A 89 -26.22 3.42 14.04
CA ALA A 89 -26.33 3.06 15.45
C ALA A 89 -25.13 2.23 15.97
N TYR A 90 -24.57 1.33 15.17
CA TYR A 90 -23.42 0.51 15.57
C TYR A 90 -22.11 1.31 15.57
N SER A 91 -21.95 2.24 14.61
CA SER A 91 -20.82 3.18 14.60
C SER A 91 -20.82 4.08 15.84
N ARG A 92 -22.01 4.55 16.27
CA ARG A 92 -22.15 5.36 17.50
C ARG A 92 -21.68 4.61 18.75
N VAL A 93 -22.02 3.34 18.88
CA VAL A 93 -21.60 2.50 20.03
C VAL A 93 -20.08 2.27 20.07
N ILE A 94 -19.42 2.20 18.91
CA ILE A 94 -17.96 2.07 18.84
C ILE A 94 -17.28 3.39 19.24
N HIS A 95 -17.78 4.54 18.78
CA HIS A 95 -17.23 5.85 19.16
C HIS A 95 -17.50 6.23 20.63
N ASP A 96 -18.62 5.79 21.21
CA ASP A 96 -18.94 6.00 22.62
C ASP A 96 -17.99 5.23 23.57
N ARG A 97 -17.47 4.08 23.10
CA ARG A 97 -16.48 3.28 23.86
C ARG A 97 -15.10 3.95 23.95
N ASP A 98 -14.74 4.74 22.95
CA ASP A 98 -13.52 5.54 22.92
C ASP A 98 -13.70 6.90 23.63
N GLY A 99 -14.91 7.21 24.11
CA GLY A 99 -15.24 8.39 24.91
C GLY A 99 -15.10 8.20 26.43
N CYS A 100 -14.56 7.06 26.88
CA CYS A 100 -14.33 6.83 28.31
C CYS A 100 -13.07 7.60 28.74
N PRO A 101 -13.17 8.65 29.60
CA PRO A 101 -11.98 9.35 30.07
C PRO A 101 -11.10 8.35 30.82
N GLN A 102 -9.83 8.27 30.40
CA GLN A 102 -8.79 7.51 31.06
C GLN A 102 -8.74 7.96 32.52
N LYS A 103 -9.27 7.14 33.44
CA LYS A 103 -9.13 7.38 34.87
C LYS A 103 -7.66 7.18 35.19
N VAL A 104 -6.90 8.27 35.21
CA VAL A 104 -5.53 8.28 35.66
C VAL A 104 -5.57 7.83 37.12
N LEU A 105 -4.99 6.66 37.39
CA LEU A 105 -4.77 6.20 38.76
C LEU A 105 -3.58 7.01 39.28
N GLU A 106 -3.84 8.04 40.10
CA GLU A 106 -2.80 8.81 40.76
C GLU A 106 -1.90 7.89 41.61
N PRO A 107 -0.56 7.96 41.49
CA PRO A 107 0.33 7.25 42.39
C PRO A 107 0.39 7.98 43.73
N SER A 108 -0.02 7.30 44.80
CA SER A 108 0.28 7.74 46.16
C SER A 108 1.79 7.73 46.37
N ILE A 109 2.40 8.91 46.46
CA ILE A 109 3.79 9.09 46.88
C ILE A 109 3.82 8.98 48.41
N SER A 110 4.68 8.08 48.92
CA SER A 110 5.04 7.97 50.34
C SER A 110 6.17 8.94 50.69
#